data_AF-A0A1I7PHB2-F1
#
_entry.id   AF-A0A1I7PHB2-F1
#
_cell.length_a   1.000
_cell.length_b   1.000
_cell.length_c   1.000
_cell.angle_alpha   90.00
_cell.angle_beta   90.00
_cell.angle_gamma   90.00
#
_symmetry.space_group_name_H-M   'P 1'
#
loop_
_entity.id
_entity.type
_entity.pdbx_description
1 polymer ?
#
loop_
_entity_poly.entity_id
_entity_poly.type
_entity_poly.pdbx_seq_one_letter_code
_entity_poly.pdbx_strand_id
1 'polypeptide(L)'
;MTFPGAWALWCLWGYLGCGLLPAWRQGWRGGPLVVAAMLASAVILFSAALLAQVAGIPLGRTSWLGLSAVLSLLGAVWPRGMPPPPPRRPGVEPPPPRGLAIAAGAAVSVVFLLLAYRSVAQPLTGPDTIFRWDFLARQIVQAAGMGFYPAIQAEDFARYMWPESIPPLVALLYAWSYLGAGSFDASLTAPVVLLVAGLGYGLVGMLAARLGGRAAAYWALVVLAGSAMHTWSVSMGQETGLTTLGLLAMAWALGGDQTETDWRLAALAAGTVALSRDYGLMLVPFGLAWLVWRRRPGREVIGFVLATLLMLLPWYARVWMRTGNPLYNFDLGGWFPINEMHAGLMHSFRARYGFSGHGAERLAEASQLAWPLGAGLLLSALLSMRRGANWPVFARWLAAGWLALWLGSVSYTAGGLGYSLRVLSPVLALLAVAGGAGLSRVPGRWRGWLLAGLLVLTGEATVRALVMMQSPLGIPAAAWLKVGAARSAQRGDHTHDRAAAIIGSGRVVVDDAYLHAFLVARGVKVLPLWSPEMSALIPQGLAEAAVGRRLRAAGVTHCCLTLARDQREYYDRLPLMHALGPWMRPVQTADFWLLLEIVPPVER
;
A
#
# COMPACT_ATOMS: atom_id res chain seq x y z
N MET A 1 -10.97 13.30 25.89
CA MET A 1 -10.40 14.04 24.75
C MET A 1 -8.90 14.18 24.96
N THR A 2 -8.07 13.65 24.08
CA THR A 2 -6.62 13.85 24.12
C THR A 2 -6.29 15.25 23.63
N PHE A 3 -5.38 15.95 24.33
CA PHE A 3 -4.86 17.23 23.85
C PHE A 3 -4.19 17.02 22.48
N PRO A 4 -4.44 17.88 21.47
CA PRO A 4 -3.85 17.74 20.13
C PRO A 4 -2.31 17.57 20.16
N GLY A 5 -1.64 18.25 21.10
CA GLY A 5 -0.20 18.12 21.31
C GLY A 5 0.26 16.73 21.76
N ALA A 6 -0.49 16.05 22.63
CA ALA A 6 -0.16 14.70 23.09
C ALA A 6 -0.28 13.68 21.95
N TRP A 7 -1.30 13.82 21.10
CA TRP A 7 -1.46 12.98 19.91
C TRP A 7 -0.35 13.21 18.88
N ALA A 8 0.03 14.48 18.64
CA ALA A 8 1.15 14.79 17.75
C ALA A 8 2.47 14.18 18.24
N LEU A 9 2.77 14.27 19.55
CA LEU A 9 3.94 13.63 20.16
C LEU A 9 3.89 12.10 20.06
N TRP A 10 2.70 11.50 20.23
CA TRP A 10 2.48 10.07 20.05
C TRP A 10 2.78 9.61 18.62
N CYS A 11 2.27 10.34 17.62
CA CYS A 11 2.58 10.07 16.21
C CYS A 11 4.07 10.27 15.92
N LEU A 12 4.68 11.35 16.42
CA LEU A 12 6.10 11.61 16.23
C LEU A 12 6.97 10.49 16.83
N TRP A 13 6.63 10.01 18.03
CA TRP A 13 7.30 8.87 18.64
C TRP A 13 7.18 7.61 17.79
N GLY A 14 5.96 7.24 17.39
CA GLY A 14 5.74 6.01 16.64
C GLY A 14 6.29 6.02 15.22
N TYR A 15 6.31 7.17 14.55
CA TYR A 15 6.78 7.25 13.16
C TYR A 15 8.25 7.61 13.02
N LEU A 16 8.86 8.25 14.00
CA LEU A 16 10.28 8.62 13.93
C LEU A 16 11.03 8.31 15.22
N GLY A 17 10.42 8.59 16.37
CA GLY A 17 11.11 8.58 17.67
C GLY A 17 11.70 7.23 18.06
N CYS A 18 10.93 6.13 17.95
CA CYS A 18 11.42 4.82 18.37
C CYS A 18 12.52 4.26 17.45
N GLY A 19 12.60 4.70 16.20
CA GLY A 19 13.70 4.36 15.29
C GLY A 19 14.88 5.33 15.32
N LEU A 20 14.71 6.55 15.84
CA LEU A 20 15.73 7.60 15.78
C LEU A 20 17.01 7.24 16.52
N LEU A 21 16.91 6.72 17.74
CA LEU A 21 18.07 6.35 18.55
C LEU A 21 18.87 5.19 17.93
N PRO A 22 18.25 4.05 17.53
CA PRO A 22 18.92 3.03 16.74
C PRO A 22 19.61 3.61 15.51
N ALA A 23 18.88 4.43 14.74
CA ALA A 23 19.37 4.98 13.49
C ALA A 23 20.59 5.91 13.68
N TRP A 24 20.53 6.77 14.68
CA TRP A 24 21.63 7.66 15.03
C TRP A 24 22.87 6.88 15.46
N ARG A 25 22.71 5.79 16.23
CA ARG A 25 23.84 4.98 16.67
C ARG A 25 24.46 4.14 15.54
N GLN A 26 23.67 3.76 14.53
CA GLN A 26 24.19 3.12 13.32
C GLN A 26 25.06 4.08 12.46
N GLY A 27 25.15 5.36 12.83
CA GLY A 27 26.03 6.34 12.20
C GLY A 27 25.34 7.17 11.12
N TRP A 28 24.04 6.97 10.87
CA TRP A 28 23.30 7.79 9.92
C TRP A 28 23.15 9.23 10.42
N ARG A 29 23.22 10.19 9.51
CA ARG A 29 23.16 11.64 9.77
C ARG A 29 22.35 12.32 8.66
N GLY A 30 21.79 13.50 8.93
CA GLY A 30 21.05 14.30 7.93
C GLY A 30 19.81 13.59 7.38
N GLY A 31 19.53 13.73 6.07
CA GLY A 31 18.40 13.06 5.41
C GLY A 31 18.34 11.54 5.61
N PRO A 32 19.46 10.79 5.44
CA PRO A 32 19.50 9.35 5.69
C PRO A 32 19.10 8.95 7.11
N LEU A 33 19.39 9.78 8.12
CA LEU A 33 18.99 9.50 9.51
C LEU A 33 17.46 9.48 9.64
N VAL A 34 16.77 10.46 9.05
CA VAL A 34 15.31 10.55 9.16
C VAL A 34 14.63 9.40 8.41
N VAL A 35 15.15 9.04 7.25
CA VAL A 35 14.68 7.88 6.48
C VAL A 35 14.87 6.59 7.27
N ALA A 36 16.06 6.35 7.79
CA ALA A 36 16.34 5.15 8.58
C ALA A 36 15.53 5.12 9.88
N ALA A 37 15.33 6.27 10.53
CA ALA A 37 14.48 6.40 11.71
C ALA A 37 13.03 6.02 11.40
N MET A 38 12.46 6.46 10.27
CA MET A 38 11.11 6.07 9.87
C MET A 38 10.99 4.57 9.61
N LEU A 39 11.90 4.00 8.82
CA LEU A 39 11.87 2.58 8.49
C LEU A 39 12.08 1.71 9.75
N ALA A 40 13.02 2.09 10.61
CA ALA A 40 13.25 1.40 11.89
C ALA A 40 12.04 1.51 12.81
N SER A 41 11.39 2.67 12.88
CA SER A 41 10.19 2.86 13.70
C SER A 41 9.05 1.97 13.23
N ALA A 42 8.83 1.87 11.92
CA ALA A 42 7.84 0.99 11.33
C ALA A 42 8.07 -0.49 11.72
N VAL A 43 9.32 -0.98 11.59
CA VAL A 43 9.70 -2.35 11.98
C VAL A 43 9.59 -2.59 13.48
N ILE A 44 9.95 -1.60 14.31
CA ILE A 44 9.86 -1.69 15.77
C ILE A 44 8.40 -1.76 16.21
N LEU A 45 7.52 -0.92 15.67
CA LEU A 45 6.09 -0.94 15.97
C LEU A 45 5.47 -2.28 15.59
N PHE A 46 5.83 -2.79 14.41
CA PHE A 46 5.39 -4.10 13.92
C PHE A 46 5.83 -5.23 14.86
N SER A 47 7.13 -5.28 15.17
CA SER A 47 7.71 -6.28 16.07
C SER A 47 7.11 -6.20 17.48
N ALA A 48 6.89 -5.00 18.01
CA ALA A 48 6.26 -4.79 19.32
C ALA A 48 4.84 -5.35 19.35
N ALA A 49 4.05 -5.14 18.29
CA ALA A 49 2.70 -5.67 18.20
C ALA A 49 2.68 -7.21 18.15
N LEU A 50 3.62 -7.83 17.42
CA LEU A 50 3.77 -9.28 17.40
C LEU A 50 4.23 -9.85 18.75
N LEU A 51 5.19 -9.21 19.41
CA LEU A 51 5.65 -9.62 20.73
C LEU A 51 4.55 -9.51 21.78
N ALA A 52 3.76 -8.43 21.76
CA ALA A 52 2.60 -8.29 22.63
C ALA A 52 1.63 -9.46 22.44
N GLN A 53 1.31 -9.79 21.18
CA GLN A 53 0.43 -10.91 20.84
C GLN A 53 0.97 -12.26 21.30
N VAL A 54 2.27 -12.52 21.13
CA VAL A 54 2.93 -13.77 21.57
C VAL A 54 2.95 -13.87 23.09
N ALA A 55 3.17 -12.74 23.78
CA ALA A 55 3.18 -12.67 25.24
C ALA A 55 1.78 -12.65 25.87
N GLY A 56 0.70 -12.69 25.07
CA GLY A 56 -0.68 -12.56 25.57
C GLY A 56 -0.98 -11.18 26.19
N ILE A 57 -0.18 -10.17 25.88
CA ILE A 57 -0.35 -8.80 26.36
C ILE A 57 -1.33 -8.08 25.42
N PRO A 58 -2.47 -7.54 25.93
CA PRO A 58 -3.38 -6.76 25.12
C PRO A 58 -2.67 -5.57 24.46
N LEU A 59 -2.91 -5.38 23.17
CA LEU A 59 -2.34 -4.28 22.39
C LEU A 59 -3.07 -2.97 22.68
N GLY A 60 -2.65 -2.29 23.75
CA GLY A 60 -3.14 -0.98 24.16
C GLY A 60 -2.05 0.10 24.10
N ARG A 61 -2.40 1.34 24.47
CA ARG A 61 -1.46 2.47 24.45
C ARG A 61 -0.19 2.19 25.26
N THR A 62 -0.35 1.79 26.52
CA THR A 62 0.76 1.62 27.46
C THR A 62 1.66 0.44 27.08
N SER A 63 1.07 -0.71 26.77
CA SER A 63 1.84 -1.92 26.40
C SER A 63 2.60 -1.74 25.09
N TRP A 64 1.95 -1.16 24.07
CA TRP A 64 2.61 -0.95 22.78
C TRP A 64 3.72 0.10 22.86
N LEU A 65 3.47 1.21 23.58
CA LEU A 65 4.51 2.22 23.85
C LEU A 65 5.70 1.60 24.58
N GLY A 66 5.45 0.88 25.69
CA GLY A 66 6.49 0.24 26.49
C GLY A 66 7.34 -0.76 25.68
N LEU A 67 6.69 -1.66 24.94
CA LEU A 67 7.40 -2.62 24.08
C LEU A 67 8.19 -1.94 22.97
N SER A 68 7.63 -0.91 22.33
CA SER A 68 8.35 -0.14 21.30
C SER A 68 9.58 0.59 21.86
N ALA A 69 9.51 1.09 23.10
CA ALA A 69 10.63 1.73 23.78
C ALA A 69 11.72 0.72 24.14
N VAL A 70 11.35 -0.46 24.66
CA VAL A 70 12.30 -1.55 24.93
C VAL A 70 13.00 -1.99 23.65
N LEU A 71 12.25 -2.24 22.57
CA LEU A 71 12.83 -2.60 21.27
C LEU A 71 13.70 -1.49 20.68
N SER A 72 13.34 -0.21 20.88
CA SER A 72 14.17 0.93 20.49
C SER A 72 15.51 0.92 21.22
N LEU A 73 15.52 0.69 22.54
CA LEU A 73 16.75 0.57 23.31
C LEU A 73 17.57 -0.65 22.91
N LEU A 74 16.93 -1.78 22.61
CA LEU A 74 17.60 -2.99 22.13
C LEU A 74 18.22 -2.80 20.74
N GLY A 75 17.48 -2.18 19.81
CA GLY A 75 18.00 -1.78 18.50
C GLY A 75 19.13 -0.76 18.63
N ALA A 76 19.07 0.08 19.66
CA ALA A 76 20.16 0.96 20.02
C ALA A 76 21.34 0.19 20.61
N VAL A 77 21.27 -0.98 21.26
CA VAL A 77 22.52 -1.66 21.68
C VAL A 77 23.23 -2.42 20.56
N TRP A 78 22.58 -2.59 19.40
CA TRP A 78 23.14 -3.30 18.25
C TRP A 78 24.53 -2.79 17.87
N PRO A 79 25.49 -3.68 17.52
CA PRO A 79 26.86 -3.29 17.17
C PRO A 79 26.88 -2.13 16.17
N ARG A 80 27.65 -1.09 16.52
CA ARG A 80 27.73 0.13 15.71
C ARG A 80 28.11 -0.20 14.27
N GLY A 81 27.48 0.50 13.34
CA GLY A 81 27.98 0.59 11.98
C GLY A 81 29.30 1.29 11.99
N MET A 82 30.23 0.86 11.13
CA MET A 82 31.17 1.85 10.63
C MET A 82 30.32 2.85 9.85
N PRO A 83 30.29 4.13 10.27
CA PRO A 83 29.50 5.12 9.55
C PRO A 83 29.99 5.14 8.10
N PRO A 84 29.10 5.14 7.10
CA PRO A 84 29.54 5.35 5.73
C PRO A 84 30.34 6.66 5.69
N PRO A 85 31.48 6.70 4.99
CA PRO A 85 32.27 7.91 4.88
C PRO A 85 31.35 9.06 4.45
N PRO A 86 31.54 10.27 5.00
CA PRO A 86 30.74 11.41 4.59
C PRO A 86 30.82 11.49 3.06
N PRO A 87 29.68 11.68 2.37
CA PRO A 87 29.72 11.80 0.93
C PRO A 87 30.76 12.86 0.58
N ARG A 88 31.70 12.53 -0.32
CA ARG A 88 32.72 13.48 -0.78
C ARG A 88 32.00 14.79 -1.03
N ARG A 89 32.40 15.86 -0.32
CA ARG A 89 31.82 17.18 -0.54
C ARG A 89 31.93 17.42 -2.05
N PRO A 90 30.81 17.53 -2.80
CA PRO A 90 30.94 17.95 -4.17
C PRO A 90 31.73 19.27 -4.14
N GLY A 91 32.74 19.40 -4.99
CA GLY A 91 33.45 20.67 -5.14
C GLY A 91 32.42 21.78 -5.27
N VAL A 92 32.70 22.97 -4.69
CA VAL A 92 31.74 24.08 -4.52
C VAL A 92 30.78 24.15 -5.70
N GLU A 93 29.60 23.54 -5.55
CA GLU A 93 28.65 23.45 -6.66
C GLU A 93 28.05 24.84 -6.83
N PRO A 94 27.99 25.37 -8.06
CA PRO A 94 27.32 26.63 -8.29
C PRO A 94 25.87 26.51 -7.80
N PRO A 95 25.35 27.55 -7.11
CA PRO A 95 23.96 27.54 -6.70
C PRO A 95 23.07 27.36 -7.94
N PRO A 96 21.99 26.56 -7.83
CA PRO A 96 21.09 26.40 -8.94
C PRO A 96 20.42 27.74 -9.28
N PRO A 97 19.96 27.91 -10.53
CA PRO A 97 19.23 29.12 -10.92
C PRO A 97 18.06 29.37 -9.95
N ARG A 98 17.96 30.59 -9.41
CA ARG A 98 16.93 30.96 -8.42
C ARG A 98 15.52 30.61 -8.90
N GLY A 99 15.23 30.82 -10.19
CA GLY A 99 13.94 30.46 -10.79
C GLY A 99 13.60 28.97 -10.72
N LEU A 100 14.60 28.08 -10.88
CA LEU A 100 14.40 26.64 -10.76
C LEU A 100 14.09 26.23 -9.32
N ALA A 101 14.79 26.81 -8.33
CA ALA A 101 14.53 26.54 -6.93
C ALA A 101 13.12 27.02 -6.51
N ILE A 102 12.71 28.21 -6.94
CA ILE A 102 11.35 28.73 -6.70
C ILE A 102 10.30 27.83 -7.36
N ALA A 103 10.49 27.47 -8.63
CA ALA A 103 9.56 26.60 -9.35
C ALA A 103 9.44 25.21 -8.71
N ALA A 104 10.56 24.61 -8.29
CA ALA A 104 10.54 23.35 -7.57
C ALA A 104 9.82 23.47 -6.21
N GLY A 105 10.10 24.53 -5.46
CA GLY A 105 9.40 24.83 -4.22
C GLY A 105 7.89 24.97 -4.43
N ALA A 106 7.46 25.71 -5.45
CA ALA A 106 6.06 25.89 -5.79
C ALA A 106 5.40 24.58 -6.23
N ALA A 107 6.02 23.82 -7.14
CA ALA A 107 5.52 22.53 -7.62
C ALA A 107 5.33 21.53 -6.47
N VAL A 108 6.34 21.37 -5.63
CA VAL A 108 6.26 20.50 -4.44
C VAL A 108 5.19 21.02 -3.46
N SER A 109 5.12 22.33 -3.22
CA SER A 109 4.12 22.89 -2.29
C SER A 109 2.69 22.61 -2.76
N VAL A 110 2.39 22.78 -4.05
CA VAL A 110 1.06 22.47 -4.60
C VAL A 110 0.72 20.99 -4.41
N VAL A 111 1.65 20.08 -4.68
CA VAL A 111 1.44 18.65 -4.46
C VAL A 111 1.23 18.33 -2.99
N PHE A 112 2.01 18.91 -2.08
CA PHE A 112 1.84 18.67 -0.64
C PHE A 112 0.54 19.25 -0.09
N LEU A 113 0.09 20.40 -0.59
CA LEU A 113 -1.23 20.94 -0.26
C LEU A 113 -2.34 19.99 -0.72
N LEU A 114 -2.22 19.43 -1.92
CA LEU A 114 -3.15 18.41 -2.40
C LEU A 114 -3.11 17.14 -1.53
N LEU A 115 -1.92 16.62 -1.20
CA LEU A 115 -1.76 15.45 -0.35
C LEU A 115 -2.34 15.67 1.04
N ALA A 116 -2.12 16.84 1.64
CA ALA A 116 -2.69 17.21 2.92
C ALA A 116 -4.23 17.32 2.83
N TYR A 117 -4.75 18.02 1.83
CA TYR A 117 -6.19 18.11 1.59
C TYR A 117 -6.81 16.72 1.43
N ARG A 118 -6.24 15.86 0.57
CA ARG A 118 -6.78 14.52 0.32
C ARG A 118 -6.69 13.65 1.56
N SER A 119 -5.54 13.58 2.21
CA SER A 119 -5.38 12.74 3.41
C SER A 119 -6.24 13.16 4.60
N VAL A 120 -6.69 14.42 4.68
CA VAL A 120 -7.55 14.91 5.76
C VAL A 120 -9.04 14.93 5.37
N ALA A 121 -9.37 15.50 4.22
CA ALA A 121 -10.75 15.74 3.77
C ALA A 121 -11.29 14.65 2.83
N GLN A 122 -10.43 13.80 2.29
CA GLN A 122 -10.79 12.65 1.44
C GLN A 122 -9.91 11.44 1.79
N PRO A 123 -9.81 11.02 3.05
CA PRO A 123 -8.91 9.94 3.42
C PRO A 123 -9.36 8.62 2.78
N LEU A 124 -8.39 7.72 2.58
CA LEU A 124 -8.64 6.30 2.25
C LEU A 124 -9.49 6.09 1.00
N THR A 125 -9.14 6.74 -0.12
CA THR A 125 -9.97 6.77 -1.33
C THR A 125 -9.81 5.58 -2.28
N GLY A 126 -9.18 4.51 -1.82
CA GLY A 126 -9.03 3.25 -2.57
C GLY A 126 -9.96 2.15 -2.04
N PRO A 127 -10.36 1.19 -2.88
CA PRO A 127 -11.13 0.03 -2.41
C PRO A 127 -10.34 -0.77 -1.36
N ASP A 128 -9.04 -1.00 -1.59
CA ASP A 128 -8.20 -1.72 -0.61
C ASP A 128 -7.98 -0.94 0.68
N THR A 129 -7.98 0.41 0.65
CA THR A 129 -7.68 1.18 1.87
C THR A 129 -8.72 0.95 2.95
N ILE A 130 -9.98 0.82 2.55
CA ILE A 130 -11.09 0.82 3.49
C ILE A 130 -11.13 -0.49 4.26
N PHE A 131 -11.08 -1.64 3.58
CA PHE A 131 -11.15 -2.92 4.28
C PHE A 131 -9.76 -3.40 4.76
N ARG A 132 -8.72 -3.31 3.92
CA ARG A 132 -7.44 -3.99 4.17
C ARG A 132 -6.57 -3.23 5.17
N TRP A 133 -6.59 -1.89 5.10
CA TRP A 133 -5.72 -1.07 5.93
C TRP A 133 -6.47 -0.45 7.10
N ASP A 134 -7.57 0.25 6.82
CA ASP A 134 -8.35 0.95 7.87
C ASP A 134 -9.19 0.00 8.71
N PHE A 135 -10.07 -0.79 8.10
CA PHE A 135 -10.92 -1.71 8.85
C PHE A 135 -10.10 -2.74 9.62
N LEU A 136 -9.04 -3.31 9.01
CA LEU A 136 -8.11 -4.17 9.74
C LEU A 136 -7.51 -3.44 10.95
N ALA A 137 -7.03 -2.20 10.80
CA ALA A 137 -6.51 -1.41 11.92
C ALA A 137 -7.55 -1.23 13.04
N ARG A 138 -8.81 -0.92 12.68
CA ARG A 138 -9.92 -0.81 13.65
C ARG A 138 -10.13 -2.13 14.38
N GLN A 139 -10.16 -3.25 13.66
CA GLN A 139 -10.33 -4.58 14.26
C GLN A 139 -9.18 -4.94 15.19
N ILE A 140 -7.93 -4.57 14.85
CA ILE A 140 -6.77 -4.78 15.72
C ILE A 140 -6.91 -4.00 17.04
N VAL A 141 -7.34 -2.74 16.98
CA VAL A 141 -7.57 -1.91 18.17
C VAL A 141 -8.73 -2.43 19.00
N GLN A 142 -9.85 -2.78 18.36
CA GLN A 142 -11.05 -3.29 19.04
C GLN A 142 -10.83 -4.66 19.69
N ALA A 143 -10.05 -5.54 19.04
CA ALA A 143 -9.68 -6.84 19.59
C ALA A 143 -8.51 -6.77 20.59
N ALA A 144 -7.90 -5.59 20.76
CA ALA A 144 -6.65 -5.40 21.51
C ALA A 144 -5.57 -6.42 21.10
N GLY A 145 -5.46 -6.72 19.81
CA GLY A 145 -4.55 -7.74 19.29
C GLY A 145 -4.83 -8.12 17.84
N MET A 146 -3.99 -9.00 17.31
CA MET A 146 -4.06 -9.51 15.93
C MET A 146 -4.32 -11.02 15.90
N GLY A 147 -4.91 -11.55 16.98
CA GLY A 147 -5.20 -12.97 17.15
C GLY A 147 -6.12 -13.54 16.07
N PHE A 148 -6.92 -12.70 15.41
CA PHE A 148 -7.84 -13.13 14.36
C PHE A 148 -7.23 -13.13 12.94
N TYR A 149 -6.01 -12.61 12.77
CA TYR A 149 -5.37 -12.41 11.46
C TYR A 149 -4.08 -13.26 11.32
N PRO A 150 -3.85 -13.98 10.19
CA PRO A 150 -4.77 -14.22 9.06
C PRO A 150 -6.03 -15.00 9.45
N ALA A 151 -7.17 -14.75 8.79
CA ALA A 151 -8.42 -15.42 9.13
C ALA A 151 -8.44 -16.88 8.66
N ILE A 152 -8.75 -17.82 9.57
CA ILE A 152 -8.82 -19.27 9.28
C ILE A 152 -10.01 -19.97 9.92
N GLN A 153 -10.54 -19.45 11.02
CA GLN A 153 -11.72 -19.97 11.73
C GLN A 153 -12.94 -19.09 11.46
N ALA A 154 -14.15 -19.62 11.71
CA ALA A 154 -15.40 -18.90 11.51
C ALA A 154 -15.42 -17.55 12.26
N GLU A 155 -14.93 -17.55 13.50
CA GLU A 155 -14.83 -16.37 14.37
C GLU A 155 -13.86 -15.32 13.81
N ASP A 156 -12.77 -15.77 13.17
CA ASP A 156 -11.85 -14.87 12.50
C ASP A 156 -12.54 -14.18 11.31
N PHE A 157 -13.22 -14.97 10.47
CA PHE A 157 -13.91 -14.49 9.28
C PHE A 157 -15.07 -13.54 9.63
N ALA A 158 -15.75 -13.77 10.75
CA ALA A 158 -16.76 -12.84 11.27
C ALA A 158 -16.17 -11.46 11.57
N ARG A 159 -14.89 -11.38 12.00
CA ARG A 159 -14.19 -10.10 12.27
C ARG A 159 -13.50 -9.51 11.05
N TYR A 160 -12.84 -10.33 10.25
CA TYR A 160 -12.10 -9.92 9.06
C TYR A 160 -12.28 -10.97 7.97
N MET A 161 -13.06 -10.63 6.92
CA MET A 161 -13.40 -11.66 5.96
C MET A 161 -12.25 -12.09 5.07
N TRP A 162 -11.27 -11.25 4.75
CA TRP A 162 -10.39 -11.58 3.61
C TRP A 162 -9.37 -12.68 3.96
N PRO A 163 -9.28 -13.78 3.19
CA PRO A 163 -8.37 -14.91 3.46
C PRO A 163 -6.97 -14.59 2.93
N GLU A 164 -6.29 -13.63 3.57
CA GLU A 164 -4.93 -13.24 3.22
C GLU A 164 -4.01 -13.20 4.43
N SER A 165 -2.70 -13.23 4.14
CA SER A 165 -1.64 -13.17 5.14
C SER A 165 -0.62 -12.07 4.85
N ILE A 166 -1.07 -10.98 4.22
CA ILE A 166 -0.23 -9.82 3.97
C ILE A 166 0.20 -9.25 5.32
N PRO A 167 1.50 -8.99 5.57
CA PRO A 167 1.90 -8.48 6.86
C PRO A 167 1.24 -7.11 7.12
N PRO A 168 0.62 -6.91 8.31
CA PRO A 168 -0.28 -5.79 8.53
C PRO A 168 0.46 -4.49 8.90
N LEU A 169 1.65 -4.21 8.33
CA LEU A 169 2.42 -3.03 8.73
C LEU A 169 1.66 -1.72 8.51
N VAL A 170 1.02 -1.55 7.35
CA VAL A 170 0.24 -0.34 7.05
C VAL A 170 -0.92 -0.19 8.04
N ALA A 171 -1.66 -1.27 8.29
CA ALA A 171 -2.75 -1.29 9.26
C ALA A 171 -2.25 -0.99 10.69
N LEU A 172 -1.06 -1.48 11.08
CA LEU A 172 -0.47 -1.18 12.38
C LEU A 172 -0.06 0.29 12.52
N LEU A 173 0.44 0.94 11.45
CA LEU A 173 0.71 2.38 11.48
C LEU A 173 -0.57 3.20 11.70
N TYR A 174 -1.71 2.74 11.20
CA TYR A 174 -3.03 3.34 11.43
C TYR A 174 -3.59 3.02 12.82
N ALA A 175 -3.47 1.77 13.26
CA ALA A 175 -3.84 1.35 14.61
C ALA A 175 -3.08 2.17 15.66
N TRP A 176 -1.81 2.49 15.41
CA TRP A 176 -1.03 3.41 16.24
C TRP A 176 -1.67 4.80 16.28
N SER A 177 -2.05 5.40 15.14
CA SER A 177 -2.75 6.70 15.10
C SER A 177 -4.04 6.68 15.90
N TYR A 178 -4.85 5.64 15.69
CA TYR A 178 -6.17 5.49 16.29
C TYR A 178 -6.09 5.27 17.80
N LEU A 179 -5.15 4.44 18.25
CA LEU A 179 -4.89 4.29 19.67
C LEU A 179 -4.48 5.62 20.28
N GLY A 180 -3.52 6.34 19.71
CA GLY A 180 -3.09 7.64 20.23
C GLY A 180 -4.23 8.66 20.32
N ALA A 181 -5.08 8.72 19.30
CA ALA A 181 -6.22 9.65 19.27
C ALA A 181 -7.37 9.20 20.18
N GLY A 182 -7.55 7.89 20.35
CA GLY A 182 -8.77 7.31 20.94
C GLY A 182 -9.99 7.46 20.03
N SER A 183 -9.77 7.50 18.71
CA SER A 183 -10.79 7.68 17.69
C SER A 183 -10.41 6.90 16.42
N PHE A 184 -11.41 6.51 15.62
CA PHE A 184 -11.26 5.86 14.31
C PHE A 184 -11.54 6.82 13.15
N ASP A 185 -11.35 8.12 13.34
CA ASP A 185 -11.46 9.09 12.26
C ASP A 185 -10.36 8.80 11.20
N ALA A 186 -10.79 8.54 9.97
CA ALA A 186 -9.91 8.21 8.85
C ALA A 186 -8.85 9.28 8.55
N SER A 187 -9.11 10.55 8.89
CA SER A 187 -8.15 11.65 8.72
C SER A 187 -6.91 11.51 9.61
N LEU A 188 -6.98 10.71 10.68
CA LEU A 188 -5.85 10.42 11.56
C LEU A 188 -4.75 9.60 10.88
N THR A 189 -5.00 9.08 9.68
CA THR A 189 -3.99 8.44 8.82
C THR A 189 -3.10 9.45 8.09
N ALA A 190 -3.48 10.73 8.02
CA ALA A 190 -2.75 11.75 7.29
C ALA A 190 -1.28 11.92 7.69
N PRO A 191 -0.88 11.89 8.98
CA PRO A 191 0.51 12.11 9.37
C PRO A 191 1.47 11.10 8.74
N VAL A 192 1.09 9.81 8.68
CA VAL A 192 1.94 8.79 8.08
C VAL A 192 2.02 8.95 6.57
N VAL A 193 0.90 9.29 5.90
CA VAL A 193 0.88 9.55 4.45
C VAL A 193 1.80 10.72 4.09
N LEU A 194 1.66 11.83 4.81
CA LEU A 194 2.46 13.04 4.60
C LEU A 194 3.95 12.83 4.91
N LEU A 195 4.26 12.08 5.97
CA LEU A 195 5.64 11.75 6.32
C LEU A 195 6.29 10.88 5.24
N VAL A 196 5.61 9.81 4.82
CA VAL A 196 6.12 8.91 3.76
C VAL A 196 6.31 9.66 2.45
N ALA A 197 5.37 10.55 2.08
CA ALA A 197 5.51 11.43 0.92
C ALA A 197 6.72 12.37 1.06
N GLY A 198 6.84 13.05 2.21
CA GLY A 198 7.95 13.95 2.55
C GLY A 198 9.31 13.30 2.37
N LEU A 199 9.48 12.12 2.95
CA LEU A 199 10.71 11.35 2.87
C LEU A 199 10.96 10.79 1.46
N GLY A 200 9.91 10.40 0.73
CA GLY A 200 10.00 9.98 -0.67
C GLY A 200 10.55 11.10 -1.57
N TYR A 201 9.95 12.29 -1.52
CA TYR A 201 10.45 13.47 -2.25
C TYR A 201 11.87 13.84 -1.81
N GLY A 202 12.15 13.80 -0.50
CA GLY A 202 13.49 14.00 0.05
C GLY A 202 14.53 13.06 -0.55
N LEU A 203 14.24 11.76 -0.62
CA LEU A 203 15.13 10.76 -1.21
C LEU A 203 15.30 10.93 -2.72
N VAL A 204 14.24 11.31 -3.45
CA VAL A 204 14.36 11.64 -4.89
C VAL A 204 15.31 12.81 -5.08
N GLY A 205 15.16 13.89 -4.30
CA GLY A 205 16.06 15.04 -4.34
C GLY A 205 17.50 14.65 -3.99
N MET A 206 17.70 13.86 -2.94
CA MET A 206 19.02 13.37 -2.51
C MET A 206 19.69 12.49 -3.57
N LEU A 207 18.97 11.51 -4.11
CA LEU A 207 19.47 10.63 -5.17
C LEU A 207 19.83 11.43 -6.42
N ALA A 208 18.98 12.35 -6.87
CA ALA A 208 19.28 13.17 -8.03
C ALA A 208 20.45 14.13 -7.78
N ALA A 209 20.56 14.72 -6.57
CA ALA A 209 21.72 15.51 -6.17
C ALA A 209 23.02 14.72 -6.28
N ARG A 210 23.01 13.44 -5.86
CA ARG A 210 24.17 12.55 -5.96
C ARG A 210 24.62 12.34 -7.42
N LEU A 211 23.71 12.40 -8.40
CA LEU A 211 24.00 12.13 -9.81
C LEU A 211 24.37 13.35 -10.65
N GLY A 212 23.90 14.54 -10.27
CA GLY A 212 24.03 15.73 -11.09
C GLY A 212 23.93 17.05 -10.33
N GLY A 213 24.19 17.02 -9.03
CA GLY A 213 24.22 18.20 -8.16
C GLY A 213 22.85 18.79 -7.83
N ARG A 214 22.85 19.93 -7.13
CA ARG A 214 21.61 20.57 -6.64
C ARG A 214 20.59 20.87 -7.75
N ALA A 215 21.05 21.23 -8.95
CA ALA A 215 20.14 21.47 -10.08
C ALA A 215 19.38 20.20 -10.48
N ALA A 216 20.03 19.04 -10.48
CA ALA A 216 19.37 17.76 -10.76
C ALA A 216 18.31 17.43 -9.71
N ALA A 217 18.58 17.75 -8.44
CA ALA A 217 17.60 17.58 -7.36
C ALA A 217 16.31 18.39 -7.63
N TYR A 218 16.43 19.68 -7.91
CA TYR A 218 15.25 20.51 -8.19
C TYR A 218 14.49 20.07 -9.43
N TRP A 219 15.18 19.69 -10.51
CA TRP A 219 14.50 19.12 -11.67
C TRP A 219 13.79 17.81 -11.35
N ALA A 220 14.40 16.90 -10.58
CA ALA A 220 13.77 15.64 -10.20
C ALA A 220 12.49 15.86 -9.37
N LEU A 221 12.51 16.85 -8.47
CA LEU A 221 11.34 17.22 -7.66
C LEU A 221 10.20 17.76 -8.53
N VAL A 222 10.50 18.64 -9.50
CA VAL A 222 9.51 19.16 -10.45
C VAL A 222 8.95 18.04 -11.33
N VAL A 223 9.80 17.14 -11.83
CA VAL A 223 9.38 15.99 -12.65
C VAL A 223 8.47 15.04 -11.86
N LEU A 224 8.81 14.75 -10.61
CA LEU A 224 7.97 13.90 -9.75
C LEU A 224 6.63 14.58 -9.42
N ALA A 225 6.65 15.89 -9.14
CA ALA A 225 5.43 16.67 -8.91
C ALA A 225 4.50 16.67 -10.15
N GLY A 226 5.08 16.62 -11.35
CA GLY A 226 4.39 16.42 -12.62
C GLY A 226 3.79 15.02 -12.84
N SER A 227 3.87 14.12 -11.86
CA SER A 227 3.32 12.77 -11.94
C SER A 227 1.99 12.66 -11.20
N ALA A 228 0.89 12.66 -11.95
CA ALA A 228 -0.45 12.46 -11.40
C ALA A 228 -0.53 11.10 -10.71
N MET A 229 0.01 10.05 -11.37
CA MET A 229 0.02 8.69 -10.86
C MET A 229 0.75 8.57 -9.53
N HIS A 230 1.97 9.11 -9.40
CA HIS A 230 2.71 9.04 -8.13
C HIS A 230 1.94 9.78 -7.02
N THR A 231 1.47 11.00 -7.30
CA THR A 231 0.73 11.82 -6.32
C THR A 231 -0.55 11.12 -5.87
N TRP A 232 -1.35 10.62 -6.80
CA TRP A 232 -2.56 9.85 -6.50
C TRP A 232 -2.25 8.59 -5.69
N SER A 233 -1.24 7.82 -6.10
CA SER A 233 -0.81 6.57 -5.46
C SER A 233 -0.45 6.75 -3.99
N VAL A 234 0.34 7.78 -3.69
CA VAL A 234 0.73 8.10 -2.32
C VAL A 234 -0.46 8.65 -1.54
N SER A 235 -1.29 9.51 -2.15
CA SER A 235 -2.46 10.11 -1.51
C SER A 235 -3.52 9.12 -1.05
N MET A 236 -3.56 7.92 -1.65
CA MET A 236 -4.50 6.89 -1.23
C MET A 236 -4.27 6.45 0.21
N GLY A 237 -3.04 6.53 0.73
CA GLY A 237 -2.72 5.98 2.05
C GLY A 237 -2.67 4.45 2.03
N GLN A 238 -1.83 3.91 1.15
CA GLN A 238 -1.65 2.47 0.98
C GLN A 238 -0.17 2.10 1.14
N GLU A 239 0.14 0.81 0.99
CA GLU A 239 1.50 0.28 1.00
C GLU A 239 2.42 0.96 -0.03
N THR A 240 1.84 1.50 -1.11
CA THR A 240 2.58 2.05 -2.26
C THR A 240 3.53 3.20 -1.88
N GLY A 241 3.16 4.00 -0.89
CA GLY A 241 4.06 5.02 -0.35
C GLY A 241 5.30 4.41 0.31
N LEU A 242 5.11 3.39 1.15
CA LEU A 242 6.19 2.68 1.83
C LEU A 242 7.06 1.88 0.86
N THR A 243 6.46 1.23 -0.15
CA THR A 243 7.22 0.51 -1.18
C THR A 243 8.08 1.49 -1.99
N THR A 244 7.57 2.69 -2.30
CA THR A 244 8.33 3.75 -2.96
C THR A 244 9.48 4.22 -2.07
N LEU A 245 9.20 4.53 -0.80
CA LEU A 245 10.21 4.97 0.16
C LEU A 245 11.33 3.94 0.35
N GLY A 246 10.98 2.67 0.56
CA GLY A 246 11.95 1.61 0.77
C GLY A 246 12.76 1.29 -0.49
N LEU A 247 12.16 1.29 -1.67
CA LEU A 247 12.90 1.09 -2.91
C LEU A 247 13.88 2.25 -3.18
N LEU A 248 13.49 3.50 -2.93
CA LEU A 248 14.39 4.65 -2.99
C LEU A 248 15.50 4.57 -1.93
N ALA A 249 15.19 4.13 -0.70
CA ALA A 249 16.17 3.97 0.37
C ALA A 249 17.19 2.88 0.03
N MET A 250 16.75 1.76 -0.55
CA MET A 250 17.62 0.70 -1.03
C MET A 250 18.50 1.20 -2.20
N ALA A 251 17.93 1.95 -3.15
CA ALA A 251 18.69 2.59 -4.22
C ALA A 251 19.74 3.58 -3.68
N TRP A 252 19.41 4.33 -2.63
CA TRP A 252 20.35 5.23 -1.95
C TRP A 252 21.47 4.46 -1.24
N ALA A 253 21.14 3.35 -0.59
CA ALA A 253 22.05 2.54 0.20
C ALA A 253 23.05 1.74 -0.65
N LEU A 254 22.61 1.21 -1.79
CA LEU A 254 23.40 0.28 -2.62
C LEU A 254 23.81 0.85 -3.99
N GLY A 255 23.19 1.94 -4.44
CA GLY A 255 23.34 2.47 -5.80
C GLY A 255 24.46 3.50 -5.99
N GLY A 256 25.37 3.67 -5.04
CA GLY A 256 26.55 4.54 -5.21
C GLY A 256 27.76 3.78 -5.75
N ASP A 257 28.64 4.47 -6.48
CA ASP A 257 29.98 3.97 -6.86
C ASP A 257 30.97 3.95 -5.68
N GLN A 258 30.50 4.24 -4.47
CA GLN A 258 31.34 4.24 -3.28
C GLN A 258 31.84 2.83 -2.96
N THR A 259 33.05 2.75 -2.43
CA THR A 259 33.65 1.52 -1.92
C THR A 259 32.84 0.91 -0.77
N GLU A 260 32.01 1.69 -0.09
CA GLU A 260 31.17 1.24 1.04
C GLU A 260 29.69 1.33 0.68
N THR A 261 29.05 0.16 0.57
CA THR A 261 27.60 0.01 0.46
C THR A 261 26.97 -0.10 1.84
N ASP A 262 25.85 0.58 2.05
CA ASP A 262 25.12 0.51 3.31
C ASP A 262 24.12 -0.64 3.31
N TRP A 263 24.64 -1.87 3.45
CA TRP A 263 23.79 -3.07 3.46
C TRP A 263 22.76 -3.05 4.61
N ARG A 264 23.00 -2.30 5.69
CA ARG A 264 22.10 -2.22 6.85
C ARG A 264 20.85 -1.43 6.51
N LEU A 265 21.01 -0.25 5.91
CA LEU A 265 19.87 0.54 5.42
C LEU A 265 19.14 -0.21 4.31
N ALA A 266 19.86 -0.91 3.44
CA ALA A 266 19.25 -1.74 2.40
C ALA A 266 18.41 -2.89 2.98
N ALA A 267 18.91 -3.58 4.01
CA ALA A 267 18.17 -4.64 4.69
C ALA A 267 16.94 -4.09 5.39
N LEU A 268 17.07 -2.95 6.08
CA LEU A 268 15.96 -2.27 6.75
C LEU A 268 14.88 -1.85 5.75
N ALA A 269 15.28 -1.31 4.60
CA ALA A 269 14.38 -0.96 3.51
C ALA A 269 13.68 -2.19 2.94
N ALA A 270 14.41 -3.25 2.59
CA ALA A 270 13.83 -4.49 2.06
C ALA A 270 12.86 -5.14 3.06
N GLY A 271 13.24 -5.24 4.34
CA GLY A 271 12.40 -5.76 5.41
C GLY A 271 11.12 -4.93 5.60
N THR A 272 11.22 -3.60 5.65
CA THR A 272 10.06 -2.72 5.79
C THR A 272 9.08 -2.89 4.62
N VAL A 273 9.59 -2.97 3.39
CA VAL A 273 8.73 -3.12 2.21
C VAL A 273 8.08 -4.50 2.16
N ALA A 274 8.83 -5.56 2.47
CA ALA A 274 8.30 -6.91 2.58
C ALA A 274 7.24 -7.05 3.70
N LEU A 275 7.36 -6.27 4.79
CA LEU A 275 6.33 -6.15 5.82
C LEU A 275 5.14 -5.26 5.42
N SER A 276 5.28 -4.40 4.40
CA SER A 276 4.18 -3.56 3.91
C SER A 276 3.27 -4.27 2.92
N ARG A 277 3.84 -5.21 2.14
CA ARG A 277 3.13 -5.93 1.09
C ARG A 277 3.87 -7.20 0.68
N ASP A 278 3.11 -8.21 0.29
CA ASP A 278 3.60 -9.51 -0.17
C ASP A 278 4.57 -9.43 -1.34
N TYR A 279 4.24 -8.70 -2.41
CA TYR A 279 5.18 -8.47 -3.52
C TYR A 279 6.43 -7.69 -3.09
N GLY A 280 6.38 -7.02 -1.94
CA GLY A 280 7.52 -6.35 -1.33
C GLY A 280 8.65 -7.29 -0.94
N LEU A 281 8.36 -8.59 -0.77
CA LEU A 281 9.38 -9.64 -0.58
C LEU A 281 10.44 -9.64 -1.67
N MET A 282 10.11 -9.16 -2.89
CA MET A 282 11.05 -9.11 -4.01
C MET A 282 12.23 -8.15 -3.80
N LEU A 283 12.16 -7.20 -2.86
CA LEU A 283 13.34 -6.37 -2.54
C LEU A 283 14.46 -7.19 -1.89
N VAL A 284 14.14 -8.29 -1.20
CA VAL A 284 15.14 -9.15 -0.56
C VAL A 284 16.03 -9.85 -1.60
N PRO A 285 15.50 -10.64 -2.57
CA PRO A 285 16.33 -11.21 -3.61
C PRO A 285 16.94 -10.12 -4.48
N PHE A 286 16.30 -8.96 -4.64
CA PHE A 286 16.91 -7.85 -5.36
C PHE A 286 18.18 -7.32 -4.68
N GLY A 287 18.11 -6.98 -3.40
CA GLY A 287 19.27 -6.55 -2.63
C GLY A 287 20.37 -7.61 -2.56
N LEU A 288 19.99 -8.87 -2.34
CA LEU A 288 20.93 -9.99 -2.27
C LEU A 288 21.67 -10.21 -3.59
N ALA A 289 20.95 -10.32 -4.70
CA ALA A 289 21.57 -10.54 -6.01
C ALA A 289 22.49 -9.37 -6.38
N TRP A 290 22.13 -8.13 -6.02
CA TRP A 290 23.01 -6.98 -6.21
C TRP A 290 24.30 -7.06 -5.39
N LEU A 291 24.21 -7.37 -4.10
CA LEU A 291 25.39 -7.50 -3.23
C LEU A 291 26.34 -8.61 -3.72
N VAL A 292 25.78 -9.75 -4.14
CA VAL A 292 26.54 -10.86 -4.73
C VAL A 292 27.16 -10.46 -6.06
N TRP A 293 26.40 -9.82 -6.96
CA TRP A 293 26.89 -9.38 -8.26
C TRP A 293 28.03 -8.37 -8.15
N ARG A 294 27.94 -7.44 -7.18
CA ARG A 294 29.00 -6.49 -6.84
C ARG A 294 30.15 -7.09 -6.03
N ARG A 295 30.14 -8.42 -5.81
CA ARG A 295 31.15 -9.18 -5.07
C ARG A 295 31.46 -8.55 -3.71
N ARG A 296 30.41 -8.13 -2.99
CA ARG A 296 30.56 -7.54 -1.66
C ARG A 296 31.13 -8.56 -0.67
N PRO A 297 31.83 -8.11 0.39
CA PRO A 297 32.34 -9.01 1.41
C PRO A 297 31.25 -9.92 1.98
N GLY A 298 31.55 -11.20 2.20
CA GLY A 298 30.57 -12.18 2.69
C GLY A 298 29.85 -11.75 3.97
N ARG A 299 30.54 -11.03 4.86
CA ARG A 299 29.94 -10.43 6.08
C ARG A 299 28.78 -9.46 5.78
N GLU A 300 28.84 -8.71 4.68
CA GLU A 300 27.79 -7.76 4.29
C GLU A 300 26.60 -8.50 3.68
N VAL A 301 26.87 -9.51 2.86
CA VAL A 301 25.85 -10.39 2.26
C VAL A 301 25.10 -11.14 3.36
N ILE A 302 25.82 -11.82 4.25
CA ILE A 302 25.26 -12.55 5.39
C ILE A 302 24.54 -11.58 6.32
N GLY A 303 25.13 -10.42 6.62
CA GLY A 303 24.51 -9.39 7.45
C GLY A 303 23.16 -8.92 6.88
N PHE A 304 23.08 -8.66 5.57
CA PHE A 304 21.85 -8.30 4.89
C PHE A 304 20.78 -9.39 5.02
N VAL A 305 21.16 -10.65 4.78
CA VAL A 305 20.24 -11.79 4.87
C VAL A 305 19.75 -11.98 6.30
N LEU A 306 20.64 -11.98 7.29
CA LEU A 306 20.25 -12.16 8.69
C LEU A 306 19.37 -11.01 9.20
N ALA A 307 19.67 -9.76 8.82
CA ALA A 307 18.86 -8.62 9.20
C ALA A 307 17.46 -8.69 8.57
N THR A 308 17.36 -8.99 7.28
CA THR A 308 16.06 -9.18 6.60
C THR A 308 15.26 -10.33 7.19
N LEU A 309 15.88 -11.49 7.42
CA LEU A 309 15.23 -12.64 8.07
C LEU A 309 14.75 -12.31 9.48
N LEU A 310 15.54 -11.60 10.30
CA LEU A 310 15.14 -11.22 11.65
C LEU A 310 13.85 -10.37 11.67
N MET A 311 13.66 -9.53 10.65
CA MET A 311 12.45 -8.70 10.51
C MET A 311 11.25 -9.49 9.97
N LEU A 312 11.48 -10.41 9.04
CA LEU A 312 10.41 -11.09 8.32
C LEU A 312 9.93 -12.38 8.99
N LEU A 313 10.87 -13.16 9.54
CA LEU A 313 10.60 -14.48 10.10
C LEU A 313 9.48 -14.48 11.15
N PRO A 314 9.39 -13.51 12.09
CA PRO A 314 8.31 -13.51 13.08
C PRO A 314 6.89 -13.52 12.47
N TRP A 315 6.69 -12.80 11.37
CA TRP A 315 5.39 -12.78 10.69
C TRP A 315 5.17 -14.06 9.89
N TYR A 316 6.09 -14.41 9.00
CA TYR A 316 5.90 -15.54 8.09
C TYR A 316 5.90 -16.89 8.81
N ALA A 317 6.65 -17.02 9.91
CA ALA A 317 6.56 -18.19 10.79
C ALA A 317 5.19 -18.26 11.48
N ARG A 318 4.68 -17.15 12.01
CA ARG A 318 3.32 -17.10 12.59
C ARG A 318 2.26 -17.52 11.56
N VAL A 319 2.32 -16.96 10.35
CA VAL A 319 1.38 -17.29 9.28
C VAL A 319 1.47 -18.78 8.93
N TRP A 320 2.68 -19.31 8.78
CA TRP A 320 2.89 -20.73 8.50
C TRP A 320 2.33 -21.62 9.61
N MET A 321 2.60 -21.31 10.88
CA MET A 321 2.08 -22.05 12.03
C MET A 321 0.55 -22.04 12.10
N ARG A 322 -0.11 -20.95 11.69
CA ARG A 322 -1.57 -20.83 11.70
C ARG A 322 -2.25 -21.54 10.54
N THR A 323 -1.69 -21.41 9.35
CA THR A 323 -2.40 -21.72 8.10
C THR A 323 -1.84 -22.93 7.38
N GLY A 324 -0.65 -23.40 7.77
CA GLY A 324 0.13 -24.37 7.00
C GLY A 324 0.82 -23.77 5.77
N ASN A 325 0.61 -22.49 5.45
CA ASN A 325 1.16 -21.81 4.27
C ASN A 325 1.79 -20.46 4.67
N PRO A 326 3.11 -20.25 4.53
CA PRO A 326 3.73 -18.95 4.89
C PRO A 326 3.18 -17.77 4.08
N LEU A 327 2.58 -18.04 2.91
CA LEU A 327 2.00 -17.07 2.00
C LEU A 327 0.55 -17.48 1.67
N TYR A 328 -0.30 -17.62 2.70
CA TYR A 328 -1.66 -18.16 2.62
C TYR A 328 -2.56 -17.59 1.51
N ASN A 329 -2.29 -16.37 1.04
CA ASN A 329 -3.01 -15.78 -0.08
C ASN A 329 -2.58 -16.27 -1.48
N PHE A 330 -1.53 -17.08 -1.58
CA PHE A 330 -0.98 -17.59 -2.83
C PHE A 330 -1.07 -19.11 -2.95
N ASP A 331 -1.47 -19.55 -4.13
CA ASP A 331 -1.25 -20.92 -4.58
C ASP A 331 0.21 -21.06 -5.04
N LEU A 332 1.01 -21.76 -4.22
CA LEU A 332 2.41 -22.08 -4.49
C LEU A 332 2.53 -23.44 -5.18
N GLY A 333 1.67 -23.70 -6.16
CA GLY A 333 1.68 -24.95 -6.94
C GLY A 333 1.20 -26.15 -6.13
N GLY A 334 0.25 -25.96 -5.22
CA GLY A 334 -0.29 -27.02 -4.35
C GLY A 334 0.63 -27.50 -3.23
N TRP A 335 1.77 -26.82 -2.98
CA TRP A 335 2.73 -27.21 -1.93
C TRP A 335 2.20 -26.94 -0.51
N PHE A 336 1.25 -26.02 -0.39
CA PHE A 336 0.70 -25.58 0.89
C PHE A 336 -0.82 -25.43 0.79
N PRO A 337 -1.54 -25.51 1.93
CA PRO A 337 -2.98 -25.26 1.97
C PRO A 337 -3.34 -23.84 1.49
N ILE A 338 -4.49 -23.72 0.83
CA ILE A 338 -5.06 -22.46 0.35
C ILE A 338 -6.55 -22.38 0.66
N ASN A 339 -7.12 -21.19 0.55
CA ASN A 339 -8.57 -21.02 0.46
C ASN A 339 -9.00 -21.20 -1.00
N GLU A 340 -9.64 -22.33 -1.33
CA GLU A 340 -10.02 -22.71 -2.70
C GLU A 340 -10.91 -21.68 -3.40
N MET A 341 -11.84 -21.06 -2.66
CA MET A 341 -12.74 -20.06 -3.24
C MET A 341 -11.99 -18.77 -3.59
N HIS A 342 -11.07 -18.33 -2.73
CA HIS A 342 -10.22 -17.19 -3.02
C HIS A 342 -9.25 -17.49 -4.17
N ALA A 343 -8.65 -18.67 -4.20
CA ALA A 343 -7.76 -19.09 -5.29
C ALA A 343 -8.50 -19.16 -6.63
N GLY A 344 -9.73 -19.71 -6.65
CA GLY A 344 -10.60 -19.70 -7.82
C GLY A 344 -10.95 -18.30 -8.31
N LEU A 345 -11.25 -17.38 -7.38
CA LEU A 345 -11.49 -15.97 -7.73
C LEU A 345 -10.23 -15.32 -8.32
N MET A 346 -9.05 -15.52 -7.72
CA MET A 346 -7.79 -15.00 -8.27
C MET A 346 -7.48 -15.58 -9.67
N HIS A 347 -7.83 -16.85 -9.92
CA HIS A 347 -7.71 -17.45 -11.23
C HIS A 347 -8.63 -16.78 -12.27
N SER A 348 -9.86 -16.43 -11.87
CA SER A 348 -10.80 -15.69 -12.73
C SER A 348 -10.26 -14.29 -13.09
N PHE A 349 -9.66 -13.57 -12.13
CA PHE A 349 -8.99 -12.30 -12.40
C PHE A 349 -7.81 -12.49 -13.34
N ARG A 350 -7.02 -13.54 -13.15
CA ARG A 350 -5.88 -13.82 -14.02
C ARG A 350 -6.30 -14.07 -15.47
N ALA A 351 -7.38 -14.82 -15.67
CA ALA A 351 -7.92 -15.10 -17.00
C ALA A 351 -8.39 -13.83 -17.72
N ARG A 352 -8.93 -12.85 -16.96
CA ARG A 352 -9.50 -11.63 -17.51
C ARG A 352 -8.52 -10.46 -17.66
N TYR A 353 -7.68 -10.25 -16.66
CA TYR A 353 -6.74 -9.14 -16.58
C TYR A 353 -5.32 -9.51 -17.01
N GLY A 354 -5.06 -10.79 -17.25
CA GLY A 354 -3.78 -11.26 -17.74
C GLY A 354 -3.46 -10.76 -19.14
N PHE A 355 -2.17 -10.54 -19.40
CA PHE A 355 -1.68 -10.27 -20.75
C PHE A 355 -1.77 -11.49 -21.68
N SER A 356 -1.92 -12.70 -21.14
CA SER A 356 -2.07 -13.92 -21.93
C SER A 356 -3.39 -13.88 -22.70
N GLY A 357 -3.32 -13.95 -24.02
CA GLY A 357 -4.49 -13.88 -24.92
C GLY A 357 -5.05 -12.46 -25.17
N HIS A 358 -4.73 -11.47 -24.34
CA HIS A 358 -5.30 -10.11 -24.40
C HIS A 358 -4.26 -8.99 -24.51
N GLY A 359 -3.01 -9.31 -24.87
CA GLY A 359 -1.88 -8.37 -24.80
C GLY A 359 -2.12 -7.05 -25.53
N ALA A 360 -2.67 -7.08 -26.75
CA ALA A 360 -2.95 -5.88 -27.54
C ALA A 360 -4.02 -4.97 -26.89
N GLU A 361 -5.10 -5.55 -26.37
CA GLU A 361 -6.16 -4.82 -25.66
C GLU A 361 -5.61 -4.18 -24.38
N ARG A 362 -4.86 -4.94 -23.58
CA ARG A 362 -4.25 -4.43 -22.33
C ARG A 362 -3.22 -3.35 -22.61
N LEU A 363 -2.45 -3.45 -23.69
CA LEU A 363 -1.55 -2.39 -24.13
C LEU A 363 -2.30 -1.14 -24.61
N ALA A 364 -3.43 -1.31 -25.31
CA ALA A 364 -4.28 -0.19 -25.69
C ALA A 364 -4.85 0.52 -24.45
N GLU A 365 -5.38 -0.22 -23.47
CA GLU A 365 -5.82 0.34 -22.18
C GLU A 365 -4.66 1.03 -21.44
N ALA A 366 -3.48 0.39 -21.37
CA ALA A 366 -2.29 0.97 -20.75
C ALA A 366 -1.86 2.27 -21.45
N SER A 367 -1.99 2.34 -22.77
CA SER A 367 -1.61 3.52 -23.55
C SER A 367 -2.50 4.73 -23.25
N GLN A 368 -3.79 4.52 -23.03
CA GLN A 368 -4.71 5.58 -22.57
C GLN A 368 -4.32 6.08 -21.16
N LEU A 369 -3.69 5.21 -20.38
CA LEU A 369 -3.18 5.51 -19.04
C LEU A 369 -1.75 6.06 -19.06
N ALA A 370 -1.06 6.09 -20.21
CA ALA A 370 0.29 6.63 -20.34
C ALA A 370 0.34 8.15 -20.10
N TRP A 371 -0.74 8.85 -20.41
CA TRP A 371 -0.87 10.28 -20.13
C TRP A 371 -0.79 10.58 -18.60
N PRO A 372 -1.57 9.91 -17.73
CA PRO A 372 -1.44 10.07 -16.28
C PRO A 372 -0.12 9.60 -15.65
N LEU A 373 0.70 8.78 -16.34
CA LEU A 373 2.06 8.47 -15.89
C LEU A 373 2.98 9.71 -15.91
N GLY A 374 2.59 10.75 -16.66
CA GLY A 374 3.26 12.04 -16.78
C GLY A 374 4.09 12.11 -18.06
N ALA A 375 3.59 12.81 -19.08
CA ALA A 375 4.35 13.07 -20.31
C ALA A 375 5.72 13.72 -20.02
N GLY A 376 5.82 14.51 -18.94
CA GLY A 376 7.06 15.09 -18.44
C GLY A 376 8.06 14.06 -17.90
N LEU A 377 7.58 12.97 -17.27
CA LEU A 377 8.41 11.86 -16.82
C LEU A 377 8.99 11.07 -17.99
N LEU A 378 8.16 10.77 -19.00
CA LEU A 378 8.58 10.09 -20.23
C LEU A 378 9.59 10.94 -21.02
N LEU A 379 9.29 12.24 -21.20
CA LEU A 379 10.21 13.17 -21.85
C LEU A 379 11.54 13.26 -21.09
N SER A 380 11.49 13.33 -19.76
CA SER A 380 12.69 13.42 -18.94
C SER A 380 13.51 12.12 -18.99
N ALA A 381 12.86 10.96 -18.97
CA ALA A 381 13.52 9.67 -19.14
C ALA A 381 14.21 9.54 -20.51
N LEU A 382 13.53 9.94 -21.59
CA LEU A 382 14.10 9.95 -22.95
C LEU A 382 15.30 10.90 -23.05
N LEU A 383 15.21 12.09 -22.45
CA LEU A 383 16.31 13.06 -22.42
C LEU A 383 17.51 12.54 -21.62
N SER A 384 17.26 11.80 -20.53
CA SER A 384 18.31 11.17 -19.72
C SER A 384 19.03 10.07 -20.46
N MET A 385 18.29 9.22 -21.21
CA MET A 385 18.90 8.20 -22.07
C MET A 385 19.76 8.84 -23.17
N ARG A 386 19.26 9.88 -23.84
CA ARG A 386 19.98 10.55 -24.95
C ARG A 386 21.22 11.32 -24.50
N ARG A 387 21.20 11.92 -23.29
CA ARG A 387 22.31 12.72 -22.78
C ARG A 387 23.30 11.94 -21.92
N GLY A 388 23.24 10.61 -21.95
CA GLY A 388 24.16 9.76 -21.18
C GLY A 388 24.11 10.07 -19.69
N ALA A 389 22.91 10.33 -19.13
CA ALA A 389 22.81 10.52 -17.69
C ALA A 389 23.35 9.25 -17.01
N ASN A 390 24.35 9.41 -16.14
CA ASN A 390 24.92 8.34 -15.33
C ASN A 390 23.89 7.81 -14.33
N TRP A 391 22.82 7.18 -14.82
CA TRP A 391 21.81 6.53 -14.00
C TRP A 391 22.43 5.28 -13.40
N PRO A 392 22.53 5.17 -12.05
CA PRO A 392 23.21 4.04 -11.44
C PRO A 392 22.63 2.73 -11.94
N VAL A 393 23.52 1.80 -12.26
CA VAL A 393 23.14 0.47 -12.78
C VAL A 393 22.13 -0.19 -11.85
N PHE A 394 22.29 -0.04 -10.53
CA PHE A 394 21.35 -0.59 -9.56
C PHE A 394 19.95 0.01 -9.68
N ALA A 395 19.85 1.33 -9.81
CA ALA A 395 18.55 1.99 -9.90
C ALA A 395 17.82 1.59 -11.21
N ARG A 396 18.55 1.41 -12.31
CA ARG A 396 18.01 0.82 -13.55
C ARG A 396 17.48 -0.58 -13.32
N TRP A 397 18.28 -1.41 -12.66
CA TRP A 397 17.94 -2.80 -12.39
C TRP A 397 16.72 -2.91 -11.46
N LEU A 398 16.64 -2.10 -10.41
CA LEU A 398 15.46 -2.03 -9.55
C LEU A 398 14.22 -1.56 -10.29
N ALA A 399 14.32 -0.52 -11.12
CA ALA A 399 13.19 -0.05 -11.90
C ALA A 399 12.69 -1.14 -12.87
N ALA A 400 13.60 -1.83 -13.56
CA ALA A 400 13.25 -2.92 -14.47
C ALA A 400 12.66 -4.13 -13.73
N GLY A 401 13.27 -4.55 -12.63
CA GLY A 401 12.76 -5.65 -11.80
C GLY A 401 11.39 -5.36 -11.22
N TRP A 402 11.15 -4.12 -10.76
CA TRP A 402 9.86 -3.70 -10.24
C TRP A 402 8.78 -3.59 -11.34
N LEU A 403 9.16 -3.13 -12.53
CA LEU A 403 8.27 -3.13 -13.69
C LEU A 403 7.90 -4.56 -14.10
N ALA A 404 8.86 -5.49 -14.12
CA ALA A 404 8.61 -6.91 -14.40
C ALA A 404 7.69 -7.54 -13.35
N LEU A 405 7.88 -7.19 -12.07
CA LEU A 405 7.00 -7.62 -10.98
C LEU A 405 5.57 -7.10 -11.16
N TRP A 406 5.40 -5.84 -11.56
CA TRP A 406 4.07 -5.30 -11.89
C TRP A 406 3.45 -6.03 -13.08
N LEU A 407 4.19 -6.25 -14.18
CA LEU A 407 3.71 -7.00 -15.33
C LEU A 407 3.26 -8.43 -14.95
N GLY A 408 3.98 -9.08 -14.03
CA GLY A 408 3.62 -10.40 -13.53
C GLY A 408 2.46 -10.41 -12.53
N SER A 409 2.19 -9.29 -11.83
CA SER A 409 1.18 -9.21 -10.77
C SER A 409 -0.12 -8.54 -11.18
N VAL A 410 -0.15 -7.77 -12.27
CA VAL A 410 -1.36 -7.04 -12.69
C VAL A 410 -2.57 -7.96 -12.90
N SER A 411 -2.33 -9.18 -13.37
CA SER A 411 -3.37 -10.19 -13.61
C SER A 411 -4.07 -10.63 -12.32
N TYR A 412 -3.46 -10.40 -11.16
CA TYR A 412 -4.00 -10.76 -9.85
C TYR A 412 -4.67 -9.57 -9.14
N THR A 413 -4.76 -8.41 -9.80
CA THR A 413 -5.31 -7.18 -9.20
C THR A 413 -6.79 -7.05 -9.53
N ALA A 414 -7.66 -7.19 -8.52
CA ALA A 414 -9.13 -7.06 -8.66
C ALA A 414 -9.58 -5.72 -9.25
N GLY A 415 -8.84 -4.63 -8.98
CA GLY A 415 -9.12 -3.30 -9.53
C GLY A 415 -8.71 -3.09 -10.99
N GLY A 416 -8.22 -4.14 -11.66
CA GLY A 416 -7.79 -4.10 -13.05
C GLY A 416 -6.55 -3.25 -13.31
N LEU A 417 -6.31 -2.97 -14.59
CA LEU A 417 -5.10 -2.30 -15.05
C LEU A 417 -4.99 -0.87 -14.48
N GLY A 418 -6.07 -0.08 -14.55
CA GLY A 418 -6.08 1.31 -14.09
C GLY A 418 -5.69 1.46 -12.62
N TYR A 419 -6.22 0.59 -11.75
CA TYR A 419 -5.89 0.60 -10.34
C TYR A 419 -4.48 0.08 -10.06
N SER A 420 -4.04 -0.98 -10.76
CA SER A 420 -2.73 -1.60 -10.53
C SER A 420 -1.54 -0.68 -10.85
N LEU A 421 -1.71 0.33 -11.72
CA LEU A 421 -0.65 1.28 -12.07
C LEU A 421 -0.08 2.02 -10.86
N ARG A 422 -0.81 2.09 -9.74
CA ARG A 422 -0.28 2.64 -8.49
C ARG A 422 1.00 1.94 -8.05
N VAL A 423 1.12 0.63 -8.30
CA VAL A 423 2.28 -0.19 -7.95
C VAL A 423 3.54 0.29 -8.68
N LEU A 424 3.43 1.03 -9.79
CA LEU A 424 4.56 1.62 -10.53
C LEU A 424 5.11 2.91 -9.92
N SER A 425 4.49 3.46 -8.86
CA SER A 425 5.00 4.65 -8.16
C SER A 425 6.51 4.61 -7.82
N PRO A 426 7.10 3.49 -7.36
CA PRO A 426 8.55 3.40 -7.13
C PRO A 426 9.38 3.58 -8.40
N VAL A 427 8.91 3.05 -9.53
CA VAL A 427 9.55 3.21 -10.84
C VAL A 427 9.48 4.67 -11.29
N LEU A 428 8.32 5.32 -11.14
CA LEU A 428 8.14 6.74 -11.47
C LEU A 428 9.08 7.64 -10.66
N ALA A 429 9.29 7.33 -9.37
CA ALA A 429 10.23 8.05 -8.52
C ALA A 429 11.69 7.89 -8.99
N LEU A 430 12.12 6.69 -9.38
CA LEU A 430 13.45 6.47 -9.96
C LEU A 430 13.62 7.11 -11.33
N LEU A 431 12.57 7.12 -12.16
CA LEU A 431 12.56 7.83 -13.43
C LEU A 431 12.65 9.35 -13.23
N ALA A 432 12.03 9.89 -12.18
CA ALA A 432 12.17 11.30 -11.82
C ALA A 432 13.63 11.64 -11.43
N VAL A 433 14.30 10.77 -10.67
CA VAL A 433 15.74 10.91 -10.35
C VAL A 433 16.57 10.95 -11.64
N ALA A 434 16.36 9.97 -12.53
CA ALA A 434 17.07 9.92 -13.81
C ALA A 434 16.77 11.17 -14.64
N GLY A 435 15.51 11.56 -14.72
CA GLY A 435 15.01 12.74 -15.44
C GLY A 435 15.64 14.03 -14.96
N GLY A 436 15.71 14.24 -13.65
CA GLY A 436 16.35 15.41 -13.06
C GLY A 436 17.83 15.51 -13.43
N ALA A 437 18.55 14.39 -13.41
CA ALA A 437 19.95 14.34 -13.84
C ALA A 437 20.12 14.60 -15.35
N GLY A 438 19.19 14.17 -16.20
CA GLY A 438 19.22 14.48 -17.63
C GLY A 438 18.91 15.95 -17.92
N LEU A 439 17.90 16.50 -17.23
CA LEU A 439 17.44 17.89 -17.39
C LEU A 439 18.47 18.91 -16.88
N SER A 440 19.25 18.59 -15.85
CA SER A 440 20.32 19.49 -15.38
C SER A 440 21.37 19.76 -16.47
N ARG A 441 21.54 18.84 -17.43
CA ARG A 441 22.47 18.94 -18.56
C ARG A 441 21.89 19.65 -19.78
N VAL A 442 20.62 20.08 -19.76
CA VAL A 442 20.00 20.79 -20.89
C VAL A 442 20.66 22.17 -21.06
N PRO A 443 20.98 22.61 -22.30
CA PRO A 443 21.47 23.96 -22.57
C PRO A 443 20.52 25.08 -22.12
N GLY A 444 21.08 26.23 -21.70
CA GLY A 444 20.35 27.34 -21.09
C GLY A 444 19.11 27.82 -21.86
N ARG A 445 19.18 27.93 -23.19
CA ARG A 445 18.08 28.42 -24.05
C ARG A 445 16.77 27.63 -23.95
N TRP A 446 16.83 26.35 -23.57
CA TRP A 446 15.64 25.49 -23.46
C TRP A 446 15.14 25.32 -22.02
N ARG A 447 15.94 25.70 -21.02
CA ARG A 447 15.62 25.45 -19.61
C ARG A 447 14.34 26.14 -19.17
N GLY A 448 14.12 27.39 -19.60
CA GLY A 448 12.90 28.14 -19.27
C GLY A 448 11.64 27.46 -19.81
N TRP A 449 11.65 27.10 -21.10
CA TRP A 449 10.53 26.41 -21.75
C TRP A 449 10.23 25.04 -21.14
N LEU A 450 11.26 24.25 -20.84
CA LEU A 450 11.08 22.96 -20.16
C LEU A 450 10.51 23.13 -18.76
N LEU A 451 10.97 24.13 -18.01
CA LEU A 451 10.45 24.41 -16.68
C LEU A 451 8.98 24.83 -16.75
N ALA A 452 8.63 25.73 -17.65
CA ALA A 452 7.24 26.14 -17.87
C ALA A 452 6.35 24.96 -18.25
N GLY A 453 6.80 24.12 -19.19
CA GLY A 453 6.08 22.90 -19.58
C GLY A 453 5.86 21.93 -18.42
N LEU A 454 6.87 21.69 -17.59
CA LEU A 454 6.73 20.83 -16.41
C LEU A 454 5.82 21.43 -15.33
N LEU A 455 5.77 22.76 -15.19
CA LEU A 455 4.84 23.42 -14.27
C LEU A 455 3.39 23.27 -14.74
N VAL A 456 3.14 23.40 -16.05
CA VAL A 456 1.81 23.11 -16.63
C VAL A 456 1.42 21.66 -16.36
N LEU A 457 2.34 20.72 -16.58
CA LEU A 457 2.12 19.30 -16.29
C LEU A 457 1.90 19.04 -14.79
N THR A 458 2.56 19.80 -13.90
CA THR A 458 2.33 19.71 -12.45
C THR A 458 0.93 20.18 -12.07
N GLY A 459 0.46 21.30 -12.64
CA GLY A 459 -0.91 21.77 -12.42
C GLY A 459 -1.93 20.75 -12.90
N GLU A 460 -1.74 20.21 -14.11
CA GLU A 460 -2.59 19.17 -14.68
C GLU A 460 -2.59 17.89 -13.84
N ALA A 461 -1.41 17.43 -13.42
CA ALA A 461 -1.24 16.26 -12.58
C ALA A 461 -1.91 16.41 -11.22
N THR A 462 -1.82 17.60 -10.63
CA THR A 462 -2.50 17.95 -9.37
C THR A 462 -4.01 17.84 -9.53
N VAL A 463 -4.57 18.43 -10.60
CA VAL A 463 -6.01 18.35 -10.87
C VAL A 463 -6.44 16.90 -11.10
N ARG A 464 -5.70 16.10 -11.88
CA ARG A 464 -6.00 14.68 -12.08
C ARG A 464 -5.99 13.88 -10.78
N ALA A 465 -4.96 14.06 -9.96
CA ALA A 465 -4.86 13.38 -8.68
C ALA A 465 -6.02 13.78 -7.76
N LEU A 466 -6.48 15.03 -7.81
CA LEU A 466 -7.68 15.50 -7.11
C LEU A 466 -8.95 14.77 -7.59
N VAL A 467 -9.13 14.63 -8.91
CA VAL A 467 -10.30 13.95 -9.51
C VAL A 467 -10.12 12.44 -9.72
N MET A 468 -9.32 11.78 -8.87
CA MET A 468 -9.17 10.31 -8.86
C MET A 468 -8.71 9.73 -10.20
N MET A 469 -7.76 10.41 -10.85
CA MET A 469 -7.18 10.02 -12.14
C MET A 469 -8.16 10.03 -13.33
N GLN A 470 -9.37 10.57 -13.13
CA GLN A 470 -10.31 10.82 -14.23
C GLN A 470 -9.83 11.97 -15.11
N SER A 471 -10.37 12.07 -16.32
CA SER A 471 -10.12 13.22 -17.19
C SER A 471 -10.83 14.47 -16.63
N PRO A 472 -10.09 15.54 -16.26
CA PRO A 472 -10.71 16.72 -15.68
C PRO A 472 -11.56 17.51 -16.69
N LEU A 473 -11.31 17.33 -17.99
CA LEU A 473 -12.08 17.97 -19.06
C LEU A 473 -13.55 17.52 -19.10
N GLY A 474 -13.86 16.33 -18.56
CA GLY A 474 -15.22 15.81 -18.47
C GLY A 474 -15.95 16.19 -17.18
N ILE A 475 -15.31 16.95 -16.28
CA ILE A 475 -15.83 17.22 -14.94
C ILE A 475 -15.84 18.74 -14.70
N PRO A 476 -17.00 19.36 -14.41
CA PRO A 476 -17.07 20.78 -14.07
C PRO A 476 -16.13 21.12 -12.90
N ALA A 477 -15.41 22.24 -12.99
CA ALA A 477 -14.41 22.62 -11.98
C ALA A 477 -14.99 22.70 -10.55
N ALA A 478 -16.23 23.18 -10.42
CA ALA A 478 -16.96 23.24 -9.15
C ALA A 478 -17.23 21.85 -8.51
N ALA A 479 -17.14 20.78 -9.29
CA ALA A 479 -17.34 19.40 -8.83
C ALA A 479 -16.04 18.67 -8.48
N TRP A 480 -14.85 19.20 -8.82
CA TRP A 480 -13.57 18.49 -8.65
C TRP A 480 -13.34 18.03 -7.20
N LEU A 481 -13.61 18.89 -6.22
CA LEU A 481 -13.49 18.56 -4.78
C LEU A 481 -14.51 17.50 -4.31
N LYS A 482 -15.62 17.31 -5.04
CA LYS A 482 -16.65 16.32 -4.70
C LYS A 482 -16.36 14.94 -5.28
N VAL A 483 -15.61 14.86 -6.39
CA VAL A 483 -15.25 13.58 -7.03
C VAL A 483 -14.57 12.65 -6.02
N GLY A 484 -13.62 13.19 -5.25
CA GLY A 484 -12.90 12.40 -4.27
C GLY A 484 -13.71 12.06 -3.02
N ALA A 485 -14.59 12.96 -2.59
CA ALA A 485 -15.50 12.70 -1.47
C ALA A 485 -16.42 11.51 -1.75
N ALA A 486 -16.89 11.35 -3.00
CA ALA A 486 -17.73 10.22 -3.41
C ALA A 486 -17.03 8.85 -3.31
N ARG A 487 -15.69 8.83 -3.18
CA ARG A 487 -14.88 7.61 -3.06
C ARG A 487 -14.09 7.52 -1.76
N SER A 488 -14.29 8.45 -0.82
CA SER A 488 -13.58 8.47 0.46
C SER A 488 -14.27 7.58 1.49
N ALA A 489 -13.50 7.06 2.47
CA ALA A 489 -14.04 6.40 3.65
C ALA A 489 -14.99 7.29 4.48
N GLN A 490 -14.89 8.62 4.34
CA GLN A 490 -15.80 9.56 4.97
C GLN A 490 -17.18 9.61 4.28
N ARG A 491 -17.39 8.91 3.16
CA ARG A 491 -18.71 8.78 2.55
C ARG A 491 -19.63 8.06 3.54
N GLY A 492 -20.50 8.84 4.18
CA GLY A 492 -21.70 8.33 4.84
C GLY A 492 -22.61 7.77 3.76
N ASP A 493 -22.42 6.49 3.43
CA ASP A 493 -23.29 5.82 2.47
C ASP A 493 -24.52 5.30 3.19
N HIS A 494 -25.59 6.10 3.16
CA HIS A 494 -26.90 5.77 3.74
C HIS A 494 -27.48 4.46 3.21
N THR A 495 -27.02 3.97 2.06
CA THR A 495 -27.47 2.67 1.55
C THR A 495 -27.04 1.52 2.47
N HIS A 496 -25.87 1.59 3.10
CA HIS A 496 -25.41 0.59 4.07
C HIS A 496 -26.14 0.72 5.41
N ASP A 497 -26.47 1.95 5.83
CA ASP A 497 -27.31 2.17 7.03
C ASP A 497 -28.69 1.53 6.83
N ARG A 498 -29.29 1.75 5.65
CA ARG A 498 -30.56 1.15 5.27
C ARG A 498 -30.48 -0.37 5.18
N ALA A 499 -29.43 -0.93 4.58
CA ALA A 499 -29.24 -2.38 4.54
C ALA A 499 -29.11 -2.97 5.95
N ALA A 500 -28.32 -2.36 6.83
CA ALA A 500 -28.21 -2.81 8.21
C ALA A 500 -29.57 -2.77 8.94
N ALA A 501 -30.37 -1.74 8.72
CA ALA A 501 -31.72 -1.63 9.27
C ALA A 501 -32.68 -2.72 8.72
N ILE A 502 -32.61 -3.04 7.43
CA ILE A 502 -33.40 -4.13 6.80
C ILE A 502 -33.00 -5.50 7.36
N ILE A 503 -31.70 -5.75 7.50
CA ILE A 503 -31.18 -7.03 8.02
C ILE A 503 -31.55 -7.23 9.49
N GLY A 504 -31.55 -6.15 10.28
CA GLY A 504 -31.89 -6.16 11.69
C GLY A 504 -30.95 -7.08 12.49
N SER A 505 -31.52 -7.99 13.28
CA SER A 505 -30.75 -8.96 14.09
C SER A 505 -30.35 -10.23 13.34
N GLY A 506 -30.74 -10.36 12.07
CA GLY A 506 -30.43 -11.52 11.25
C GLY A 506 -28.95 -11.59 10.86
N ARG A 507 -28.54 -12.74 10.31
CA ARG A 507 -27.23 -12.90 9.69
C ARG A 507 -27.32 -12.69 8.18
N VAL A 508 -26.24 -12.18 7.59
CA VAL A 508 -26.15 -11.90 6.15
C VAL A 508 -24.93 -12.58 5.52
N VAL A 509 -25.11 -13.26 4.40
CA VAL A 509 -24.00 -13.76 3.58
C VAL A 509 -23.38 -12.59 2.82
N VAL A 510 -22.05 -12.48 2.83
CA VAL A 510 -21.32 -11.43 2.11
C VAL A 510 -20.23 -12.02 1.22
N ASP A 511 -20.10 -11.51 0.00
CA ASP A 511 -19.09 -11.93 -0.98
C ASP A 511 -17.98 -10.89 -1.21
N ASP A 512 -18.12 -9.68 -0.66
CA ASP A 512 -17.20 -8.57 -0.88
C ASP A 512 -16.69 -7.94 0.42
N ALA A 513 -15.37 -7.68 0.45
CA ALA A 513 -14.62 -7.17 1.60
C ALA A 513 -15.10 -5.81 2.09
N TYR A 514 -15.51 -4.96 1.15
CA TYR A 514 -16.01 -3.63 1.44
C TYR A 514 -17.34 -3.76 2.18
N LEU A 515 -18.30 -4.52 1.62
CA LEU A 515 -19.61 -4.72 2.23
C LEU A 515 -19.52 -5.26 3.65
N HIS A 516 -18.63 -6.23 3.89
CA HIS A 516 -18.35 -6.75 5.23
C HIS A 516 -17.89 -5.67 6.19
N ALA A 517 -16.90 -4.85 5.82
CA ALA A 517 -16.39 -3.79 6.67
C ALA A 517 -17.51 -2.79 7.07
N PHE A 518 -18.38 -2.40 6.14
CA PHE A 518 -19.49 -1.48 6.42
C PHE A 518 -20.57 -2.11 7.30
N LEU A 519 -20.91 -3.37 7.07
CA LEU A 519 -21.96 -4.07 7.81
C LEU A 519 -21.51 -4.41 9.24
N VAL A 520 -20.28 -4.89 9.42
CA VAL A 520 -19.70 -5.15 10.76
C VAL A 520 -19.59 -3.85 11.57
N ALA A 521 -19.20 -2.74 10.94
CA ALA A 521 -19.17 -1.44 11.61
C ALA A 521 -20.55 -0.97 12.12
N ARG A 522 -21.64 -1.54 11.60
CA ARG A 522 -23.04 -1.29 12.00
C ARG A 522 -23.60 -2.38 12.92
N GLY A 523 -22.77 -3.30 13.39
CA GLY A 523 -23.17 -4.40 14.28
C GLY A 523 -23.92 -5.54 13.59
N VAL A 524 -23.94 -5.58 12.25
CA VAL A 524 -24.57 -6.67 11.51
C VAL A 524 -23.70 -7.93 11.60
N LYS A 525 -24.33 -9.08 11.86
CA LYS A 525 -23.67 -10.38 11.86
C LYS A 525 -23.48 -10.87 10.44
N VAL A 526 -22.24 -10.93 10.00
CA VAL A 526 -21.87 -11.33 8.62
C VAL A 526 -21.37 -12.77 8.58
N LEU A 527 -21.63 -13.44 7.46
CA LEU A 527 -21.14 -14.78 7.13
C LEU A 527 -20.41 -14.70 5.78
N PRO A 528 -19.07 -14.60 5.77
CA PRO A 528 -18.33 -14.54 4.52
C PRO A 528 -18.46 -15.82 3.70
N LEU A 529 -18.58 -15.65 2.38
CA LEU A 529 -18.82 -16.75 1.44
C LEU A 529 -17.75 -17.85 1.49
N TRP A 530 -16.49 -17.47 1.73
CA TRP A 530 -15.34 -18.38 1.78
C TRP A 530 -14.94 -18.80 3.20
N SER A 531 -15.80 -18.58 4.20
CA SER A 531 -15.55 -19.02 5.58
C SER A 531 -15.77 -20.55 5.73
N PRO A 532 -15.07 -21.23 6.66
CA PRO A 532 -15.31 -22.64 6.94
C PRO A 532 -16.74 -22.93 7.38
N GLU A 533 -17.38 -21.99 8.08
CA GLU A 533 -18.78 -22.11 8.48
C GLU A 533 -19.71 -22.18 7.27
N MET A 534 -19.48 -21.33 6.25
CA MET A 534 -20.28 -21.37 5.02
C MET A 534 -20.12 -22.71 4.29
N SER A 535 -18.90 -23.24 4.22
CA SER A 535 -18.63 -24.57 3.66
C SER A 535 -19.32 -25.69 4.45
N ALA A 536 -19.36 -25.59 5.78
CA ALA A 536 -20.03 -26.57 6.64
C ALA A 536 -21.56 -26.52 6.52
N LEU A 537 -22.14 -25.33 6.32
CA LEU A 537 -23.57 -25.16 6.11
C LEU A 537 -24.02 -25.78 4.78
N ILE A 538 -23.15 -25.74 3.76
CA ILE A 538 -23.50 -26.12 2.39
C ILE A 538 -22.45 -27.07 1.79
N PRO A 539 -22.38 -28.33 2.29
CA PRO A 539 -21.59 -29.37 1.66
C PRO A 539 -22.01 -29.63 0.22
N GLN A 540 -21.05 -30.07 -0.59
CA GLN A 540 -21.25 -30.40 -1.99
C GLN A 540 -22.37 -31.45 -2.16
N GLY A 541 -23.22 -31.26 -3.16
CA GLY A 541 -24.30 -32.21 -3.50
C GLY A 541 -25.61 -32.04 -2.71
N LEU A 542 -25.74 -31.02 -1.87
CA LEU A 542 -27.01 -30.68 -1.24
C LEU A 542 -28.07 -30.27 -2.27
N ALA A 543 -29.27 -30.82 -2.15
CA ALA A 543 -30.42 -30.37 -2.92
C ALA A 543 -30.75 -28.89 -2.63
N GLU A 544 -31.17 -28.14 -3.66
CA GLU A 544 -31.36 -26.69 -3.58
C GLU A 544 -32.29 -26.26 -2.44
N ALA A 545 -33.40 -26.97 -2.24
CA ALA A 545 -34.36 -26.68 -1.17
C ALA A 545 -33.78 -26.90 0.25
N ALA A 546 -32.80 -27.81 0.39
CA ALA A 546 -32.13 -28.05 1.66
C ALA A 546 -31.14 -26.93 2.01
N VAL A 547 -30.57 -26.26 1.01
CA VAL A 547 -29.64 -25.13 1.20
C VAL A 547 -30.34 -23.95 1.87
N GLY A 548 -31.46 -23.48 1.30
CA GLY A 548 -32.23 -22.37 1.85
C GLY A 548 -32.70 -22.63 3.28
N ARG A 549 -33.21 -23.84 3.55
CA ARG A 549 -33.63 -24.26 4.91
C ARG A 549 -32.48 -24.24 5.92
N ARG A 550 -31.30 -24.76 5.54
CA ARG A 550 -30.12 -24.77 6.42
C ARG A 550 -29.62 -23.37 6.76
N LEU A 551 -29.55 -22.49 5.76
CA LEU A 551 -29.16 -21.09 5.98
C LEU A 551 -30.13 -20.39 6.95
N ARG A 552 -31.43 -20.55 6.75
CA ARG A 552 -32.45 -19.98 7.65
C ARG A 552 -32.35 -20.56 9.07
N ALA A 553 -32.14 -21.88 9.20
CA ALA A 553 -31.92 -22.53 10.49
C ALA A 553 -30.66 -22.00 11.21
N ALA A 554 -29.63 -21.60 10.45
CA ALA A 554 -28.43 -20.94 10.97
C ALA A 554 -28.62 -19.43 11.26
N GLY A 555 -29.84 -18.91 11.12
CA GLY A 555 -30.18 -17.49 11.32
C GLY A 555 -29.79 -16.57 10.17
N VAL A 556 -29.39 -17.11 9.01
CA VAL A 556 -29.09 -16.35 7.81
C VAL A 556 -30.39 -15.97 7.11
N THR A 557 -30.64 -14.67 7.05
CA THR A 557 -31.88 -14.10 6.53
C THR A 557 -31.69 -13.41 5.18
N HIS A 558 -30.46 -12.97 4.90
CA HIS A 558 -30.14 -12.16 3.73
C HIS A 558 -28.83 -12.59 3.06
N CYS A 559 -28.67 -12.22 1.80
CA CYS A 559 -27.41 -12.22 1.07
C CYS A 559 -27.14 -10.80 0.56
N CYS A 560 -25.95 -10.26 0.84
CA CYS A 560 -25.49 -8.99 0.31
C CYS A 560 -24.35 -9.26 -0.66
N LEU A 561 -24.61 -9.07 -1.94
CA LEU A 561 -23.75 -9.51 -3.03
C LEU A 561 -23.22 -8.32 -3.82
N THR A 562 -21.95 -8.33 -4.20
CA THR A 562 -21.35 -7.32 -5.08
C THR A 562 -21.98 -7.34 -6.47
N LEU A 563 -22.08 -6.19 -7.13
CA LEU A 563 -22.42 -6.08 -8.55
C LEU A 563 -21.17 -5.96 -9.44
N ALA A 564 -19.97 -6.07 -8.86
CA ALA A 564 -18.73 -6.08 -9.63
C ALA A 564 -18.74 -7.27 -10.60
N ARG A 565 -18.87 -6.97 -11.89
CA ARG A 565 -19.02 -7.96 -12.97
C ARG A 565 -18.00 -9.10 -12.87
N ASP A 566 -16.76 -8.78 -12.53
CA ASP A 566 -15.65 -9.74 -12.52
C ASP A 566 -15.76 -10.75 -11.38
N GLN A 567 -16.27 -10.30 -10.23
CA GLN A 567 -16.54 -11.18 -9.09
C GLN A 567 -17.81 -11.99 -9.33
N ARG A 568 -18.87 -11.35 -9.86
CA ARG A 568 -20.13 -12.03 -10.18
C ARG A 568 -19.96 -13.17 -11.16
N GLU A 569 -19.18 -12.97 -12.22
CA GLU A 569 -18.94 -14.02 -13.22
C GLU A 569 -18.36 -15.31 -12.61
N TYR A 570 -17.51 -15.17 -11.58
CA TYR A 570 -17.01 -16.30 -10.82
C TYR A 570 -18.08 -16.88 -9.88
N TYR A 571 -18.74 -16.05 -9.07
CA TYR A 571 -19.72 -16.51 -8.08
C TYR A 571 -20.97 -17.12 -8.71
N ASP A 572 -21.44 -16.60 -9.83
CA ASP A 572 -22.60 -17.11 -10.57
C ASP A 572 -22.38 -18.55 -11.05
N ARG A 573 -21.12 -19.00 -11.21
CA ARG A 573 -20.79 -20.37 -11.58
C ARG A 573 -20.72 -21.32 -10.38
N LEU A 574 -20.77 -20.80 -9.15
CA LEU A 574 -20.76 -21.64 -7.97
C LEU A 574 -22.10 -22.36 -7.86
N PRO A 575 -22.12 -23.70 -7.66
CA PRO A 575 -23.36 -24.46 -7.45
C PRO A 575 -24.22 -23.87 -6.32
N LEU A 576 -23.55 -23.30 -5.32
CA LEU A 576 -24.17 -22.55 -4.23
C LEU A 576 -25.08 -21.41 -4.71
N MET A 577 -24.62 -20.56 -5.62
CA MET A 577 -25.39 -19.40 -6.06
C MET A 577 -26.60 -19.82 -6.89
N HIS A 578 -26.45 -20.86 -7.71
CA HIS A 578 -27.57 -21.47 -8.42
C HIS A 578 -28.62 -22.03 -7.45
N ALA A 579 -28.19 -22.80 -6.44
CA ALA A 579 -29.08 -23.38 -5.44
C ALA A 579 -29.85 -22.34 -4.62
N LEU A 580 -29.27 -21.15 -4.41
CA LEU A 580 -29.92 -20.04 -3.69
C LEU A 580 -30.89 -19.24 -4.56
N GLY A 581 -30.70 -19.23 -5.89
CA GLY A 581 -31.44 -18.39 -6.83
C GLY A 581 -32.97 -18.42 -6.64
N PRO A 582 -33.61 -19.60 -6.56
CA PRO A 582 -35.07 -19.69 -6.37
C PRO A 582 -35.59 -19.03 -5.09
N TRP A 583 -34.75 -18.98 -4.04
CA TRP A 583 -35.09 -18.53 -2.68
C TRP A 583 -34.76 -17.07 -2.42
N MET A 584 -34.05 -16.39 -3.32
CA MET A 584 -33.62 -15.01 -3.12
C MET A 584 -34.60 -14.02 -3.75
N ARG A 585 -34.94 -12.94 -3.02
CA ARG A 585 -35.72 -11.81 -3.54
C ARG A 585 -34.99 -10.50 -3.29
N PRO A 586 -34.86 -9.62 -4.29
CA PRO A 586 -34.20 -8.34 -4.09
C PRO A 586 -35.02 -7.43 -3.19
N VAL A 587 -34.37 -6.86 -2.17
CA VAL A 587 -34.98 -5.92 -1.22
C VAL A 587 -34.35 -4.54 -1.29
N GLN A 588 -33.09 -4.44 -1.69
CA GLN A 588 -32.42 -3.17 -1.93
C GLN A 588 -31.31 -3.32 -2.98
N THR A 589 -31.22 -2.35 -3.88
CA THR A 589 -30.13 -2.22 -4.85
C THR A 589 -29.36 -0.93 -4.58
N ALA A 590 -28.04 -1.01 -4.64
CA ALA A 590 -27.14 0.14 -4.60
C ALA A 590 -26.23 0.14 -5.83
N ASP A 591 -25.38 1.17 -5.96
CA ASP A 591 -24.52 1.38 -7.13
C ASP A 591 -23.61 0.17 -7.46
N PHE A 592 -23.17 -0.57 -6.44
CA PHE A 592 -22.17 -1.64 -6.57
C PHE A 592 -22.52 -2.91 -5.79
N TRP A 593 -23.74 -3.03 -5.25
CA TRP A 593 -24.18 -4.23 -4.54
C TRP A 593 -25.70 -4.38 -4.53
N LEU A 594 -26.14 -5.60 -4.22
CA LEU A 594 -27.54 -6.00 -4.12
C LEU A 594 -27.77 -6.74 -2.79
N LEU A 595 -28.79 -6.33 -2.06
CA LEU A 595 -29.29 -7.05 -0.88
C LEU A 595 -30.51 -7.87 -1.29
N LEU A 596 -30.43 -9.15 -0.97
CA LEU A 596 -31.43 -10.17 -1.25
C LEU A 596 -31.93 -10.75 0.08
N GLU A 597 -33.24 -10.90 0.22
CA GLU A 597 -33.84 -11.67 1.31
C GLU A 597 -33.94 -13.15 0.92
N ILE A 598 -33.64 -14.05 1.86
CA ILE A 598 -33.84 -15.49 1.72
C ILE A 598 -35.27 -15.84 2.19
N VAL A 599 -36.15 -16.09 1.23
CA VAL A 599 -37.57 -16.40 1.43
C VAL A 599 -37.76 -17.88 1.75
N PRO A 600 -38.64 -18.25 2.70
CA PRO A 600 -38.94 -19.64 3.00
C PRO A 600 -39.51 -20.40 1.80
N PRO A 601 -39.32 -21.73 1.73
CA PRO A 601 -40.03 -22.54 0.77
C PRO A 601 -41.53 -22.38 0.92
N VAL A 602 -42.21 -22.08 -0.18
CA VAL A 602 -43.66 -22.29 -0.25
C VAL A 602 -43.82 -23.81 -0.21
N GLU A 603 -44.28 -24.34 0.93
CA GLU A 603 -44.74 -25.73 1.01
C GLU A 603 -45.83 -25.88 -0.05
N ARG A 604 -45.55 -26.67 -1.08
CA ARG A 604 -46.53 -27.08 -2.08
C ARG A 604 -46.96 -28.49 -1.80
#